data_AF-A0A8J6MDT2-F1
#
_entry.id   AF-A0A8J6MDT2-F1
#
_cell.length_a   1.000
_cell.length_b   1.000
_cell.length_c   1.000
_cell.angle_alpha   90.00
_cell.angle_beta   90.00
_cell.angle_gamma   90.00
#
_symmetry.space_group_name_H-M   'P 1'
#
loop_
_entity.id
_entity.type
_entity.pdbx_description
1 polymer ?
#
loop_
_entity_poly.entity_id
_entity_poly.type
_entity_poly.pdbx_seq_one_letter_code
_entity_poly.pdbx_strand_id
1 'polypeptide(L)' 'MAKVLRKAELNSSVTLLEVEAAKIAKKALPGQFIILRID' A
#
# COMPACT_ATOMS: atom_id res chain seq x y z
N MET A 1 8.95 -8.49 3.96
CA MET A 1 7.47 -8.50 3.88
C MET A 1 6.96 -7.19 4.45
N ALA A 2 6.03 -6.52 3.78
CA ALA A 2 5.39 -5.32 4.32
C ALA A 2 4.21 -5.73 5.19
N LYS A 3 4.11 -5.20 6.41
CA LYS A 3 3.00 -5.51 7.33
C LYS A 3 1.78 -4.68 6.93
N VAL A 4 0.60 -5.30 6.83
CA VAL A 4 -0.66 -4.56 6.64
C VAL A 4 -1.06 -3.94 7.98
N LEU A 5 -1.15 -2.63 8.03
CA LEU A 5 -1.55 -1.86 9.21
C LEU A 5 -3.06 -1.63 9.24
N ARG A 6 -3.65 -1.34 8.06
CA ARG A 6 -5.08 -1.12 7.90
C ARG A 6 -5.57 -1.70 6.57
N LYS A 7 -6.76 -2.28 6.60
CA LYS A 7 -7.52 -2.70 5.42
C LYS A 7 -8.94 -2.16 5.54
N ALA A 8 -9.40 -1.41 4.54
CA ALA A 8 -10.74 -0.85 4.51
C ALA A 8 -11.34 -0.99 3.11
N GLU A 9 -12.57 -1.48 3.03
CA GLU A 9 -13.35 -1.48 1.79
C GLU A 9 -13.85 -0.05 1.53
N LEU A 10 -13.57 0.48 0.34
CA LEU A 10 -14.06 1.81 -0.07
C LEU A 10 -15.36 1.69 -0.86
N ASN A 11 -15.52 0.61 -1.63
CA ASN A 11 -16.72 0.18 -2.33
C ASN A 11 -16.57 -1.30 -2.73
N SER A 12 -17.58 -1.85 -3.40
CA SER A 12 -17.66 -3.28 -3.75
C SER A 12 -16.51 -3.82 -4.61
N SER A 13 -15.71 -2.96 -5.27
CA SER A 13 -14.58 -3.37 -6.10
C SER A 13 -13.23 -2.80 -5.65
N VAL A 14 -13.20 -1.92 -4.65
CA VAL A 14 -11.98 -1.19 -4.25
C VAL A 14 -11.71 -1.33 -2.76
N THR A 15 -10.50 -1.76 -2.44
CA THR A 15 -10.00 -1.86 -1.07
C THR A 15 -8.78 -0.96 -0.88
N LEU A 16 -8.79 -0.15 0.17
CA LEU A 16 -7.62 0.60 0.65
C LEU A 16 -6.77 -0.32 1.55
N LEU A 17 -5.48 -0.40 1.24
CA LEU A 17 -4.47 -1.10 2.03
C LEU A 17 -3.41 -0.11 2.49
N GLU A 18 -3.26 0.01 3.80
CA GLU A 18 -2.16 0.74 4.42
C GLU A 18 -1.10 -0.27 4.86
N VAL A 19 0.13 -0.09 4.40
CA VAL A 19 1.23 -1.04 4.62
C VAL A 19 2.46 -0.35 5.20
N GLU A 20 3.15 -1.04 6.10
CA GLU A 20 4.38 -0.57 6.72
C GLU A 20 5.56 -0.68 5.74
N ALA A 21 6.08 0.47 5.30
CA ALA A 21 7.20 0.54 4.37
C ALA A 21 8.03 1.84 4.53
N ALA A 22 8.65 2.04 5.70
CA ALA A 22 9.32 3.30 6.07
C ALA A 22 10.32 3.85 5.03
N LYS A 23 11.14 2.99 4.41
CA LYS A 23 12.14 3.40 3.41
C LYS A 23 11.53 3.92 2.11
N ILE A 24 10.37 3.38 1.72
CA ILE A 24 9.63 3.80 0.52
C ILE A 24 8.83 5.05 0.85
N ALA A 25 8.10 5.06 1.97
CA ALA A 25 7.30 6.20 2.42
C ALA A 25 8.10 7.49 2.51
N LYS A 26 9.34 7.44 3.02
CA LYS A 26 10.22 8.62 3.13
C LYS A 26 10.64 9.20 1.77
N LYS A 27 10.63 8.40 0.69
CA LYS A 27 11.16 8.77 -0.63
C LYS A 27 10.08 8.90 -1.71
N ALA A 28 8.84 8.53 -1.40
CA ALA A 28 7.74 8.53 -2.35
C ALA A 28 7.43 9.96 -2.84
N LEU A 29 7.31 10.10 -4.15
CA LEU A 29 6.91 11.33 -4.83
C LEU A 29 5.55 11.13 -5.52
N PRO A 30 4.80 12.22 -5.80
CA PRO A 30 3.53 12.14 -6.50
C PRO A 30 3.67 11.45 -7.88
N GLY A 31 2.70 10.61 -8.23
CA GLY A 31 2.66 9.89 -9.51
C GLY A 31 3.47 8.59 -9.56
N GLN A 32 4.20 8.24 -8.50
CA GLN A 32 4.89 6.94 -8.41
C GLN A 32 3.92 5.82 -7.99
N PHE A 33 4.32 4.58 -8.27
CA PHE A 33 3.59 3.37 -7.89
C PHE A 33 4.55 2.29 -7.36
N ILE A 34 3.97 1.22 -6.82
CA ILE A 34 4.70 0.04 -6.34
C ILE A 34 4.30 -1.19 -7.15
N ILE A 35 5.19 -2.19 -7.18
CA ILE A 35 4.86 -3.53 -7.68
C ILE A 35 4.50 -4.39 -6.47
N LEU A 36 3.26 -4.89 -6.45
CA LEU A 36 2.77 -5.78 -5.41
C LEU A 36 2.92 -7.23 -5.88
N ARG A 37 3.56 -8.07 -5.06
CA ARG A 37 3.62 -9.53 -5.25
C ARG A 37 2.87 -10.21 -4.10
N ILE A 38 2.10 -11.23 -4.41
CA ILE A 38 1.16 -11.92 -3.49
C ILE A 38 1.51 -13.39 -3.26
N ASP A 39 2.72 -13.79 -3.65
CA ASP A 39 3.24 -15.15 -3.46
C ASP A 39 3.34 -15.52 -1.98
#